data_AF-A0A7H9BN45-F1
#
_entry.id   AF-A0A7H9BN45-F1
#
_cell.length_a   1.000
_cell.length_b   1.000
_cell.length_c   1.000
_cell.angle_alpha   90.00
_cell.angle_beta   90.00
_cell.angle_gamma   90.00
#
_symmetry.space_group_name_H-M   'P 1'
#
loop_
_entity.id
_entity.type
_entity.pdbx_description
1 polymer ?
#
loop_
_entity_poly.entity_id
_entity_poly.type
_entity_poly.pdbx_seq_one_letter_code
_entity_poly.pdbx_strand_id
1 'polypeptide(L)'
;MQFKVIRHRNKDGSYRKGYRVQCLRRVREVTPDFPEGKNVQRVMATFDREARELPADVRAILTPAEVEEWKEWRVKEDEEELAAAAQFELDTLAESARVARMGLAKGYATTTPDNAVAIRKEFRALARMLIELGLMPEPVRGRPEKEEESDLPLLPNFAPPGTPAYESYQRLLDEHERKKAQTNDGG
;
A
#
# COMPACT_ATOMS: atom_id res chain seq x y z
N MET A 1 14.19 24.95 8.51
CA MET A 1 14.67 23.55 8.59
C MET A 1 14.03 22.73 7.48
N GLN A 2 14.64 21.63 7.06
CA GLN A 2 14.03 20.68 6.13
C GLN A 2 14.07 19.27 6.72
N PHE A 3 12.94 18.58 6.69
CA PHE A 3 12.82 17.19 7.12
C PHE A 3 12.66 16.30 5.90
N LYS A 4 13.38 15.18 5.84
CA LYS A 4 13.31 14.22 4.73
C LYS A 4 13.35 12.79 5.23
N VAL A 5 12.43 11.95 4.73
CA VAL A 5 12.55 10.50 4.87
C VAL A 5 13.70 10.00 4.00
N ILE A 6 14.62 9.24 4.60
CA ILE A 6 15.72 8.60 3.86
C ILE A 6 15.11 7.54 2.94
N ARG A 7 15.46 7.58 1.65
CA ARG A 7 15.02 6.58 0.66
C ARG A 7 16.16 5.60 0.36
N HIS A 8 15.82 4.33 0.21
CA HIS A 8 16.78 3.29 -0.18
C HIS A 8 16.48 2.85 -1.61
N ARG A 9 17.54 2.69 -2.41
CA ARG A 9 17.45 2.14 -3.75
C ARG A 9 17.42 0.61 -3.69
N ASN A 10 16.43 0.01 -4.31
CA ASN A 10 16.30 -1.43 -4.48
C ASN A 10 17.14 -1.92 -5.68
N LYS A 11 17.35 -3.24 -5.78
CA LYS A 11 18.17 -3.87 -6.83
C LYS A 11 17.60 -3.68 -8.25
N ASP A 12 16.28 -3.56 -8.35
CA ASP A 12 15.51 -3.27 -9.56
C ASP A 12 15.57 -1.78 -9.98
N GLY A 13 16.21 -0.92 -9.19
CA GLY A 13 16.30 0.51 -9.43
C GLY A 13 15.14 1.34 -8.86
N SER A 14 14.13 0.70 -8.26
CA SER A 14 13.05 1.41 -7.54
C SER A 14 13.55 2.00 -6.21
N TYR A 15 12.85 3.00 -5.68
CA TYR A 15 13.16 3.59 -4.37
C TYR A 15 12.07 3.23 -3.36
N ARG A 16 12.47 2.72 -2.20
CA ARG A 16 11.57 2.54 -1.05
C ARG A 16 11.79 3.62 0.00
N LYS A 17 10.71 4.13 0.61
CA LYS A 17 10.80 4.97 1.81
C LYS A 17 11.48 4.12 2.91
N GLY A 18 12.51 4.67 3.56
CA GLY A 18 13.20 4.06 4.68
C GLY A 18 12.54 4.41 6.01
N TYR A 19 13.15 3.93 7.10
CA TYR A 19 12.64 4.09 8.47
C TYR A 19 13.19 5.33 9.19
N ARG A 20 14.06 6.12 8.55
CA ARG A 20 14.73 7.25 9.20
C ARG A 20 14.35 8.58 8.57
N VAL A 21 14.29 9.61 9.39
CA VAL A 21 14.11 11.02 9.01
C VAL A 21 15.40 11.79 9.26
N GLN A 22 15.79 12.63 8.31
CA GLN A 22 16.92 13.56 8.44
C GLN A 22 16.44 14.99 8.65
N CYS A 23 17.01 15.67 9.63
CA CYS A 23 16.93 17.12 9.80
C CYS A 23 18.05 17.79 9.02
N LEU A 24 17.72 18.65 8.06
CA LEU A 24 18.67 19.37 7.21
C LEU A 24 18.57 20.88 7.45
N ARG A 25 19.64 21.50 7.97
CA ARG A 25 19.74 22.95 8.12
C ARG A 25 20.58 23.53 7.01
N ARG A 26 20.11 24.61 6.38
CA ARG A 26 20.92 25.40 5.44
C ARG A 26 21.89 26.26 6.25
N VAL A 27 23.17 26.16 5.93
CA VAL A 27 24.25 26.90 6.59
C VAL A 27 25.09 27.58 5.52
N ARG A 28 25.51 28.84 5.77
CA ARG A 28 26.47 29.53 4.91
C ARG A 28 27.88 29.23 5.43
N GLU A 29 28.65 28.48 4.66
CA GLU A 29 30.04 28.15 4.98
C GLU A 29 30.97 29.11 4.26
N VAL A 30 31.83 29.79 5.03
CA VAL A 30 32.94 30.55 4.49
C VAL A 30 34.18 29.70 4.66
N THR A 31 34.79 29.28 3.55
CA THR A 31 36.04 28.52 3.53
C THR A 31 37.09 29.29 2.74
N PRO A 32 38.40 28.98 2.88
CA PRO A 32 39.44 29.61 2.05
C PRO A 32 39.17 29.47 0.55
N ASP A 33 38.56 28.36 0.13
CA ASP A 33 38.17 28.09 -1.27
C ASP A 33 36.88 28.83 -1.70
N PHE A 34 36.05 29.28 -0.75
CA PHE A 34 34.80 30.00 -0.98
C PHE A 34 34.68 31.21 -0.03
N PRO A 35 35.48 32.27 -0.24
CA PRO A 35 35.52 33.43 0.66
C PRO A 35 34.22 34.26 0.66
N GLU A 36 33.44 34.21 -0.42
CA GLU A 36 32.10 34.85 -0.49
C GLU A 36 31.02 34.04 0.26
N GLY A 37 31.36 32.84 0.73
CA GLY A 37 30.47 31.94 1.44
C GLY A 37 29.58 31.12 0.51
N LYS A 38 29.52 29.81 0.75
CA LYS A 38 28.69 28.85 0.02
C LYS A 38 27.51 28.40 0.89
N ASN A 39 26.31 28.40 0.34
CA ASN A 39 25.16 27.79 1.01
C ASN A 39 25.23 26.27 0.88
N VAL A 40 25.31 25.57 2.00
CA VAL A 40 25.31 24.11 2.08
C VAL A 40 24.15 23.61 2.96
N GLN A 41 23.73 22.37 2.77
CA GLN A 41 22.82 21.69 3.69
C GLN A 41 23.61 20.75 4.59
N ARG A 42 23.50 20.94 5.91
CA ARG A 42 24.09 20.03 6.90
C ARG A 42 23.00 19.18 7.56
N VAL A 43 23.30 17.90 7.73
CA VAL A 43 22.48 16.99 8.54
C VAL A 43 22.72 17.33 10.00
N MET A 44 21.67 17.81 10.67
CA MET A 44 21.71 18.16 12.10
C MET A 44 21.45 16.95 12.98
N ALA A 45 20.52 16.09 12.56
CA ALA A 45 20.17 14.86 13.25
C ALA A 45 19.54 13.86 12.27
N THR A 46 19.55 12.60 12.68
CA THR A 46 18.79 11.53 12.03
C THR A 46 18.08 10.73 13.12
N PHE A 47 16.79 10.51 12.97
CA PHE A 47 15.98 9.81 13.97
C PHE A 47 14.95 8.90 13.30
N ASP A 48 14.29 8.09 14.13
CA ASP A 48 13.27 7.15 13.69
C ASP A 48 12.03 7.88 13.16
N ARG A 49 11.50 7.42 12.01
CA ARG A 49 10.28 7.93 11.41
C ARG A 49 9.05 7.61 12.25
N GLU A 50 9.05 6.49 12.97
CA GLU A 50 7.90 6.07 13.79
C GLU A 50 7.81 6.85 15.12
N ALA A 51 8.83 7.65 15.44
CA ALA A 51 8.81 8.51 16.61
C ALA A 51 7.70 9.56 16.46
N ARG A 52 6.64 9.41 17.27
CA ARG A 52 5.51 10.37 17.34
C ARG A 52 5.90 11.73 17.87
N GLU A 53 7.00 11.79 18.63
CA GLU A 53 7.56 13.02 19.17
C GLU A 53 9.03 13.12 18.75
N LEU A 54 9.54 14.35 18.62
CA LEU A 54 10.97 14.58 18.42
C LEU A 54 11.76 13.99 19.61
N PRO A 55 12.77 13.14 19.35
CA PRO A 55 13.67 12.68 20.39
C PRO A 55 14.32 13.84 21.14
N ALA A 56 14.57 13.67 22.44
CA ALA A 56 15.00 14.76 23.32
C ALA A 56 16.33 15.40 22.88
N ASP A 57 17.26 14.60 22.38
CA ASP A 57 18.53 15.01 21.80
C ASP A 57 18.34 15.85 20.52
N VAL A 58 17.40 15.46 19.66
CA VAL A 58 17.05 16.22 18.44
C VAL A 58 16.32 17.51 18.80
N ARG A 59 15.40 17.46 19.76
CA ARG A 59 14.67 18.65 20.23
C ARG A 59 15.61 19.69 20.83
N ALA A 60 16.67 19.27 21.53
CA ALA A 60 17.63 20.17 22.15
C ALA A 60 18.46 20.99 21.14
N ILE A 61 18.64 20.51 19.91
CA ILE A 61 19.43 21.20 18.86
C ILE A 61 18.58 22.05 17.90
N LEU A 62 17.26 21.92 17.98
CA LEU A 62 16.31 22.66 17.14
C LEU A 62 15.83 23.93 17.85
N THR A 63 15.66 25.00 17.08
CA THR A 63 15.00 26.21 17.58
C THR A 63 13.49 26.00 17.70
N PRO A 64 12.75 26.78 18.52
CA PRO A 64 11.30 26.66 18.62
C PRO A 64 10.57 26.76 17.27
N ALA A 65 11.03 27.62 16.37
CA ALA A 65 10.46 27.74 15.02
C ALA A 65 10.66 26.45 14.19
N GLU A 66 11.83 25.83 14.28
CA GLU A 66 12.12 24.57 13.58
C GLU A 66 11.36 23.37 14.16
N VAL A 67 10.98 23.43 15.44
CA VAL A 67 10.08 22.45 16.06
C VAL A 67 8.66 22.58 15.51
N GLU A 68 8.16 23.80 15.28
CA GLU A 68 6.86 23.99 14.62
C GLU A 68 6.89 23.52 13.16
N GLU A 69 7.96 23.81 12.42
CA GLU A 69 8.15 23.27 11.06
C GLU A 69 8.16 21.73 11.03
N TRP A 70 8.71 21.08 12.07
CA TRP A 70 8.64 19.62 12.19
C TRP A 70 7.21 19.12 12.37
N LYS A 71 6.40 19.78 13.21
CA LYS A 71 5.00 19.40 13.42
C LYS A 71 4.21 19.51 12.12
N GLU A 72 4.38 20.62 11.39
CA GLU A 72 3.75 20.81 10.08
C GLU A 72 4.18 19.74 9.08
N TRP A 73 5.48 19.41 9.05
CA TRP A 73 5.99 18.34 8.20
C TRP A 73 5.40 16.98 8.58
N ARG A 74 5.26 16.66 9.88
CA ARG A 74 4.71 15.40 10.34
C ARG A 74 3.25 15.23 9.93
N VAL A 75 2.43 16.28 10.08
CA VAL A 75 1.03 16.26 9.63
C VAL A 75 0.92 15.92 8.14
N LYS A 76 1.78 16.53 7.31
CA LYS A 76 1.81 16.24 5.87
C LYS A 76 2.26 14.80 5.57
N GLU A 77 3.26 14.30 6.28
CA GLU A 77 3.71 12.91 6.09
C GLU A 77 2.63 11.90 6.53
N ASP A 78 1.91 12.18 7.61
CA ASP A 78 0.77 11.36 8.06
C ASP A 78 -0.37 11.37 7.03
N GLU A 79 -0.68 12.53 6.44
CA GLU A 79 -1.64 12.64 5.33
C GLU A 79 -1.19 11.85 4.10
N GLU A 80 0.08 11.93 3.72
CA GLU A 80 0.63 11.14 2.61
C GLU A 80 0.56 9.62 2.89
N GLU A 81 0.88 9.19 4.11
CA GLU A 81 0.78 7.80 4.53
C GLU A 81 -0.66 7.31 4.48
N LEU A 82 -1.60 8.10 4.99
CA LEU A 82 -3.03 7.77 4.98
C LEU A 82 -3.58 7.72 3.56
N ALA A 83 -3.20 8.64 2.69
CA ALA A 83 -3.57 8.62 1.28
C ALA A 83 -3.02 7.38 0.56
N ALA A 84 -1.77 7.01 0.82
CA ALA A 84 -1.17 5.81 0.24
C ALA A 84 -1.86 4.52 0.71
N ALA A 85 -2.21 4.43 2.00
CA ALA A 85 -2.98 3.32 2.55
C ALA A 85 -4.38 3.24 1.93
N ALA A 86 -5.10 4.37 1.84
CA ALA A 86 -6.42 4.42 1.21
C ALA A 86 -6.38 4.00 -0.26
N GLN A 87 -5.35 4.42 -1.01
CA GLN A 87 -5.15 3.99 -2.39
C GLN A 87 -4.91 2.47 -2.48
N PHE A 88 -4.05 1.92 -1.61
CA PHE A 88 -3.77 0.48 -1.59
C PHE A 88 -5.03 -0.36 -1.30
N GLU A 89 -5.84 0.05 -0.33
CA GLU A 89 -7.11 -0.60 -0.02
C GLU A 89 -8.07 -0.54 -1.22
N LEU A 90 -8.15 0.61 -1.90
CA LEU A 90 -8.98 0.76 -3.11
C LEU A 90 -8.50 -0.14 -4.25
N ASP A 91 -7.19 -0.21 -4.49
CA ASP A 91 -6.57 -1.02 -5.55
C ASP A 91 -6.80 -2.53 -5.33
N THR A 92 -6.86 -2.96 -4.07
CA THR A 92 -7.00 -4.38 -3.69
C THR A 92 -8.44 -4.79 -3.38
N LEU A 93 -9.38 -3.84 -3.34
CA LEU A 93 -10.75 -4.08 -2.92
C LEU A 93 -11.49 -5.08 -3.82
N ALA A 94 -11.34 -4.97 -5.14
CA ALA A 94 -12.04 -5.83 -6.08
C ALA A 94 -11.68 -7.31 -5.90
N GLU A 95 -10.39 -7.61 -5.74
CA GLU A 95 -9.91 -8.97 -5.51
C GLU A 95 -10.33 -9.47 -4.13
N SER A 96 -10.21 -8.63 -3.10
CA SER A 96 -10.66 -8.96 -1.74
C SER A 96 -12.15 -9.30 -1.69
N ALA A 97 -12.99 -8.51 -2.39
CA ALA A 97 -14.42 -8.74 -2.51
C ALA A 97 -14.72 -10.05 -3.28
N ARG A 98 -13.97 -10.34 -4.33
CA ARG A 98 -14.07 -11.59 -5.09
C ARG A 98 -13.75 -12.80 -4.21
N VAL A 99 -12.63 -12.80 -3.51
CA VAL A 99 -12.21 -13.89 -2.62
C VAL A 99 -13.26 -14.10 -1.52
N ALA A 100 -13.74 -13.03 -0.90
CA ALA A 100 -14.79 -13.10 0.12
C ALA A 100 -16.09 -13.71 -0.43
N ARG A 101 -16.55 -13.28 -1.62
CA ARG A 101 -17.74 -13.82 -2.29
C ARG A 101 -17.59 -15.32 -2.55
N MET A 102 -16.46 -15.75 -3.10
CA MET A 102 -16.21 -17.17 -3.40
C MET A 102 -16.09 -18.00 -2.11
N GLY A 103 -15.48 -17.45 -1.07
CA GLY A 103 -15.40 -18.08 0.25
C GLY A 103 -16.78 -18.29 0.89
N LEU A 104 -17.69 -17.33 0.78
CA LEU A 104 -19.07 -17.47 1.24
C LEU A 104 -19.83 -18.53 0.43
N ALA A 105 -19.72 -18.50 -0.90
CA ALA A 105 -20.41 -19.45 -1.78
C ALA A 105 -19.98 -20.90 -1.53
N LYS A 106 -18.69 -21.13 -1.22
CA LYS A 106 -18.13 -22.45 -0.93
C LYS A 106 -18.25 -22.85 0.55
N GLY A 107 -18.75 -21.98 1.42
CA GLY A 107 -18.85 -22.22 2.87
C GLY A 107 -17.51 -22.18 3.62
N TYR A 108 -16.45 -21.63 3.02
CA TYR A 108 -15.13 -21.48 3.66
C TYR A 108 -15.05 -20.27 4.59
N ALA A 109 -15.91 -19.29 4.37
CA ALA A 109 -16.05 -18.11 5.22
C ALA A 109 -17.48 -18.02 5.75
N THR A 110 -17.62 -17.45 6.95
CA THR A 110 -18.92 -17.09 7.53
C THR A 110 -18.86 -15.67 8.07
N THR A 111 -20.02 -15.04 8.19
CA THR A 111 -20.14 -13.67 8.71
C THR A 111 -21.43 -13.55 9.52
N THR A 112 -21.53 -12.51 10.34
CA THR A 112 -22.75 -12.22 11.11
C THR A 112 -23.73 -11.37 10.28
N PRO A 113 -25.04 -11.40 10.59
CA PRO A 113 -26.03 -10.53 9.93
C PRO A 113 -25.67 -9.04 10.02
N ASP A 114 -25.19 -8.60 11.18
CA ASP A 114 -24.79 -7.19 11.40
C ASP A 114 -23.63 -6.78 10.50
N ASN A 115 -22.61 -7.64 10.37
CA ASN A 115 -21.48 -7.37 9.50
C ASN A 115 -21.90 -7.38 8.01
N ALA A 116 -22.82 -8.26 7.61
CA ALA A 116 -23.37 -8.25 6.25
C ALA A 116 -24.10 -6.93 5.92
N VAL A 117 -24.83 -6.36 6.89
CA VAL A 117 -25.47 -5.04 6.74
C VAL A 117 -24.42 -3.92 6.64
N ALA A 118 -23.37 -3.97 7.46
CA ALA A 118 -22.27 -3.01 7.42
C ALA A 118 -21.55 -3.04 6.05
N ILE A 119 -21.19 -4.23 5.56
CA ILE A 119 -20.62 -4.44 4.23
C ILE A 119 -21.52 -3.77 3.17
N ARG A 120 -22.80 -4.12 3.12
CA ARG A 120 -23.73 -3.55 2.14
C ARG A 120 -23.81 -2.03 2.20
N LYS A 121 -23.77 -1.44 3.40
CA LYS A 121 -23.80 0.01 3.60
C LYS A 121 -22.57 0.67 2.96
N GLU A 122 -21.38 0.17 3.27
CA GLU A 122 -20.13 0.75 2.78
C GLU A 122 -19.95 0.56 1.27
N PHE A 123 -20.30 -0.62 0.72
CA PHE A 123 -20.29 -0.84 -0.74
C PHE A 123 -21.22 0.12 -1.50
N ARG A 124 -22.39 0.44 -0.93
CA ARG A 124 -23.29 1.45 -1.53
C ARG A 124 -22.72 2.85 -1.46
N ALA A 125 -22.07 3.23 -0.35
CA ALA A 125 -21.42 4.53 -0.22
C ALA A 125 -20.28 4.66 -1.22
N LEU A 126 -19.44 3.63 -1.35
CA LEU A 126 -18.36 3.59 -2.33
C LEU A 126 -18.88 3.71 -3.77
N ALA A 127 -19.92 2.94 -4.14
CA ALA A 127 -20.51 3.02 -5.47
C ALA A 127 -21.03 4.44 -5.80
N ARG A 128 -21.65 5.13 -4.82
CA ARG A 128 -22.06 6.53 -5.00
C ARG A 128 -20.85 7.44 -5.26
N MET A 129 -19.79 7.31 -4.47
CA MET A 129 -18.56 8.10 -4.68
C MET A 129 -17.95 7.85 -6.07
N LEU A 130 -17.92 6.60 -6.54
CA LEU A 130 -17.40 6.28 -7.87
C LEU A 130 -18.24 6.91 -8.99
N ILE A 131 -19.57 6.96 -8.83
CA ILE A 131 -20.47 7.63 -9.77
C ILE A 131 -20.26 9.16 -9.73
N GLU A 132 -20.21 9.75 -8.54
CA GLU A 132 -19.99 11.19 -8.35
C GLU A 132 -18.65 11.66 -8.94
N LEU A 133 -17.62 10.80 -8.88
CA LEU A 133 -16.32 11.04 -9.51
C LEU A 133 -16.29 10.72 -11.01
N GLY A 134 -17.39 10.22 -11.59
CA GLY A 134 -17.46 9.85 -13.01
C GLY A 134 -16.68 8.60 -13.39
N LEU A 135 -16.26 7.80 -12.41
CA LEU A 135 -15.46 6.58 -12.60
C LEU A 135 -16.33 5.35 -12.89
N MET A 136 -17.62 5.41 -12.53
CA MET A 136 -18.59 4.34 -12.77
C MET A 136 -19.77 4.92 -13.56
N PRO A 137 -19.97 4.51 -14.82
CA PRO A 137 -21.15 4.92 -15.58
C PRO A 137 -22.41 4.35 -14.91
N GLU A 138 -23.51 5.10 -14.96
CA GLU A 138 -24.79 4.59 -14.43
C GLU A 138 -25.16 3.27 -15.13
N PRO A 139 -25.56 2.23 -14.36
CA PRO A 139 -25.92 0.95 -14.94
C PRO A 139 -27.04 1.11 -15.96
N VAL A 140 -26.82 0.68 -17.20
CA VAL A 140 -27.88 0.64 -18.21
C VAL A 140 -28.94 -0.35 -17.74
N ARG A 141 -30.14 0.17 -17.42
CA ARG A 141 -31.27 -0.66 -16.98
C ARG A 141 -31.52 -1.81 -17.97
N GLY A 142 -31.50 -3.03 -17.46
CA GLY A 142 -32.03 -4.21 -18.16
C GLY A 142 -31.03 -5.10 -18.88
N ARG A 143 -29.71 -4.86 -18.81
CA ARG A 143 -28.72 -5.84 -19.27
C ARG A 143 -28.26 -6.70 -18.09
N PRO A 144 -28.60 -8.00 -18.04
CA PRO A 144 -27.91 -8.91 -17.13
C PRO A 144 -26.44 -8.94 -17.50
N GLU A 145 -25.57 -8.56 -16.58
CA GLU A 145 -24.14 -8.87 -16.70
C GLU A 145 -24.00 -10.39 -16.63
N LYS A 146 -23.28 -10.98 -17.59
CA LYS A 146 -22.82 -12.35 -17.43
C LYS A 146 -21.82 -12.34 -16.30
N GLU A 147 -22.12 -13.01 -15.19
CA GLU A 147 -21.09 -13.32 -14.20
C GLU A 147 -20.03 -14.17 -14.89
N GLU A 148 -18.83 -13.62 -15.10
CA GLU A 148 -17.68 -14.46 -15.43
C GLU A 148 -17.41 -15.36 -14.22
N GLU A 149 -17.69 -16.64 -14.41
CA GLU A 149 -17.39 -17.71 -13.47
C GLU A 149 -15.87 -17.84 -13.37
N SER A 150 -15.28 -16.93 -12.60
CA SER A 150 -13.84 -16.79 -12.50
C SER A 150 -13.37 -17.63 -11.31
N ASP A 151 -12.89 -18.83 -11.60
CA ASP A 151 -12.36 -19.76 -10.61
C ASP A 151 -11.31 -19.10 -9.71
N LEU A 152 -11.32 -19.44 -8.42
CA LEU A 152 -10.28 -19.03 -7.49
C LEU A 152 -8.94 -19.56 -8.03
N PRO A 153 -7.90 -18.72 -8.16
CA PRO A 153 -6.58 -19.24 -8.51
C PRO A 153 -6.16 -20.26 -7.46
N LEU A 154 -5.65 -21.41 -7.91
CA LEU A 154 -5.05 -22.38 -7.01
C LEU A 154 -3.85 -21.72 -6.31
N LEU A 155 -3.77 -21.89 -4.99
CA LEU A 155 -2.67 -21.38 -4.20
C LEU A 155 -1.38 -22.18 -4.50
N PRO A 156 -0.20 -21.63 -4.20
CA PRO A 156 1.03 -22.41 -4.22
C PRO A 156 0.96 -23.63 -3.31
N ASN A 157 1.69 -24.68 -3.64
CA ASN A 157 1.78 -25.87 -2.79
C ASN A 157 2.56 -25.56 -1.51
N PHE A 158 1.87 -25.51 -0.37
CA PHE A 158 2.48 -25.25 0.94
C PHE A 158 2.86 -26.53 1.70
N ALA A 159 2.56 -27.72 1.16
CA ALA A 159 2.91 -28.97 1.81
C ALA A 159 4.43 -29.24 1.72
N PRO A 160 5.04 -29.93 2.70
CA PRO A 160 6.44 -30.32 2.61
C PRO A 160 6.70 -31.29 1.43
N PRO A 161 7.74 -31.06 0.61
CA PRO A 161 8.11 -31.96 -0.48
C PRO A 161 8.33 -33.40 -0.01
N GLY A 162 7.90 -34.38 -0.82
CA GLY A 162 8.01 -35.80 -0.50
C GLY A 162 6.88 -36.36 0.38
N THR A 163 5.87 -35.55 0.70
CA THR A 163 4.65 -36.03 1.37
C THR A 163 3.58 -36.41 0.34
N PRO A 164 2.69 -37.38 0.65
CA PRO A 164 1.54 -37.70 -0.21
C PRO A 164 0.64 -36.49 -0.47
N ALA A 165 0.52 -35.59 0.51
CA ALA A 165 -0.22 -34.33 0.37
C ALA A 165 0.42 -33.42 -0.68
N TYR A 166 1.75 -33.24 -0.65
CA TYR A 166 2.48 -32.48 -1.66
C TYR A 166 2.28 -33.05 -3.07
N GLU A 167 2.43 -34.36 -3.26
CA GLU A 167 2.27 -35.01 -4.56
C GLU A 167 0.84 -34.91 -5.11
N SER A 168 -0.16 -34.98 -4.22
CA SER A 168 -1.57 -34.86 -4.60
C SER A 168 -1.92 -33.45 -5.04
N TYR A 169 -1.45 -32.43 -4.31
CA TYR A 169 -1.72 -31.03 -4.62
C TYR A 169 -0.90 -30.57 -5.84
N GLN A 170 0.34 -31.07 -5.99
CA GLN A 170 1.16 -30.78 -7.16
C GLN A 170 0.51 -31.29 -8.45
N ARG A 171 -0.02 -32.52 -8.43
CA ARG A 171 -0.79 -33.06 -9.57
C ARG A 171 -1.98 -32.17 -9.94
N LEU A 172 -2.68 -31.64 -8.94
CA LEU A 172 -3.83 -30.77 -9.13
C LEU A 172 -3.43 -29.41 -9.74
N LEU A 173 -2.30 -28.84 -9.31
CA LEU A 173 -1.70 -27.64 -9.91
C LEU A 173 -1.30 -27.88 -11.37
N ASP A 174 -0.58 -28.97 -11.65
CA ASP A 174 -0.11 -29.32 -12.99
C ASP A 174 -1.29 -29.55 -13.97
N GLU A 175 -2.37 -30.19 -13.50
CA GLU A 175 -3.60 -30.39 -14.29
C GLU A 175 -4.33 -29.07 -14.59
N HIS A 176 -4.39 -28.17 -13.62
CA HIS A 176 -4.99 -26.86 -13.80
C HIS A 176 -4.22 -25.99 -14.79
N GLU A 177 -2.88 -26.01 -14.73
CA GLU A 177 -2.02 -25.34 -15.71
C GLU A 177 -2.20 -25.90 -17.12
N ARG A 178 -2.29 -27.23 -17.27
CA ARG A 178 -2.57 -27.88 -18.57
C ARG A 178 -3.92 -27.47 -19.15
N LYS A 179 -4.98 -27.43 -18.33
CA LYS A 179 -6.31 -26.99 -18.77
C LYS A 179 -6.29 -25.53 -19.20
N LYS A 180 -5.63 -24.66 -18.44
CA LYS A 180 -5.48 -23.24 -18.76
C LYS A 180 -4.74 -22.99 -20.08
N ALA A 181 -3.71 -23.79 -20.36
CA ALA A 181 -2.99 -23.75 -21.63
C ALA A 181 -3.90 -24.15 -22.82
N GLN A 182 -4.71 -25.20 -22.67
CA GLN A 182 -5.64 -25.66 -23.72
C GLN A 182 -6.76 -24.65 -24.02
N THR A 183 -7.24 -23.91 -23.02
CA THR A 183 -8.25 -22.86 -23.22
C THR A 183 -7.68 -21.59 -23.87
N ASN A 184 -6.37 -21.34 -23.76
CA ASN A 184 -5.73 -20.16 -24.36
C ASN A 184 -5.34 -20.36 -25.84
N ASP A 185 -5.15 -21.60 -26.31
CA ASP A 185 -4.81 -21.92 -27.71
C ASP A 185 -6.05 -22.04 -28.63
N GLY A 186 -7.27 -21.84 -28.11
CA GLY A 186 -8.54 -21.99 -28.83
C GLY A 186 -9.33 -20.71 -29.09
N GLY A 187 -8.71 -19.52 -28.92
CA GLY A 187 -9.33 -18.19 -29.07
C GLY A 187 -8.90 -17.45 -30.31
#